data_AF-A0A524D0F9-F1
#
_entry.id   AF-A0A524D0F9-F1
#
_cell.length_a   1.000
_cell.length_b   1.000
_cell.length_c   1.000
_cell.angle_alpha   90.00
_cell.angle_beta   90.00
_cell.angle_gamma   90.00
#
_symmetry.space_group_name_H-M   'P 1'
#
loop_
_entity.id
_entity.type
_entity.pdbx_description
1 polymer ?
#
loop_
_entity_poly.entity_id
_entity_poly.type
_entity_poly.pdbx_seq_one_letter_code
_entity_poly.pdbx_strand_id
1 'polypeptide(L)'
;MSGLDEGLLGPTITKKRVFAIVLVTIILIAAFAYSIMIYSWLFGSPRKSPNERLEGAPEEDALLILPESGYNWSELAENLDLDDPDLLDQLRDLHDGNIDLLDLLQYASLAAALAGSDIEVFRVYNIPSYEEVNEKLWKFECFDEFLGDSWECNVPLQNYDFYSYSDYYSKHSGLNIYNISMPLSPGLGSNSYMIPNLFPNPYIMENSIEVPNITPGSEVLRKNAFNSTTLTLEFTSENPVNMTYELFGLTLPTNTEINNSALDEDYTPTIIKDRYLQLPPDISTYLDFNVHPNINFHYNNLRTIINDEDTSFVVANKIRNYLQANFTFGYQAMENSPPANGEDIVEWFCYHEEGIWTHFAAAFAVFCRAFGVSSRYVNGYNSRYSDTVYDPVMGDGIAVKYRNLYNWAEVYIPTDVSGNGIWVQMDILYDSFGGGSGVGPILNNYNLTLSSNFTSGSRGSIAQLNATLSSSYNLSVANKNIQFYDYTMDEPLGSNTTDSNGLATFTFPIDDNQTVGPHIIYASYGGAANLTSYIVDGDIQVSLISVNPPQVNISQDPYTTISGTLTDPVNGKPVKNANVNLILYQKGTNNIVNPSFNPSSATANDNGVFSQTVNIDSSVPYGKYEVRA
;
A
#
# COMPACT_ATOMS: atom_id res chain seq x y z
N MET A 1 4.65 24.79 75.91
CA MET A 1 3.94 23.77 75.13
C MET A 1 3.84 24.32 73.73
N SER A 2 4.96 24.37 73.01
CA SER A 2 5.41 23.38 72.02
C SER A 2 4.54 23.43 70.76
N GLY A 3 4.96 24.28 69.82
CA GLY A 3 4.59 24.14 68.42
C GLY A 3 5.24 22.88 67.85
N LEU A 4 4.58 22.28 66.86
CA LEU A 4 5.12 21.23 66.03
C LEU A 4 5.05 21.74 64.59
N ASP A 5 6.25 21.87 64.01
CA ASP A 5 6.54 22.21 62.62
C ASP A 5 5.88 21.21 61.65
N GLU A 6 5.23 21.77 60.63
CA GLU A 6 4.93 21.10 59.37
C GLU A 6 6.25 20.87 58.63
N GLY A 7 6.74 19.64 58.64
CA GLY A 7 7.90 19.28 57.85
C GLY A 7 8.42 17.92 58.23
N LEU A 8 7.79 16.86 57.71
CA LEU A 8 8.41 15.58 57.36
C LEU A 8 7.30 14.62 56.87
N LEU A 9 7.52 14.03 55.69
CA LEU A 9 6.77 12.94 55.01
C LEU A 9 5.85 13.36 53.85
N GLY A 10 6.49 13.69 52.71
CA GLY A 10 5.94 13.49 51.37
C GLY A 10 7.10 13.20 50.40
N PRO A 11 7.07 12.12 49.59
CA PRO A 11 8.16 11.83 48.66
C PRO A 11 8.06 12.77 47.46
N THR A 12 8.77 13.91 47.52
CA THR A 12 8.91 14.81 46.38
C THR A 12 9.72 14.13 45.27
N ILE A 13 9.03 13.66 44.22
CA ILE A 13 9.65 13.29 42.95
C ILE A 13 10.18 14.58 42.33
N THR A 14 11.49 14.76 42.34
CA THR A 14 12.15 15.91 41.72
C THR A 14 12.39 15.64 40.24
N LYS A 15 12.30 16.66 39.37
CA LYS A 15 12.58 16.54 37.91
C LYS A 15 13.90 15.80 37.59
N LYS A 16 14.92 15.93 38.45
CA LYS A 16 16.20 15.20 38.33
C LYS A 16 16.08 13.67 38.49
N ARG A 17 15.14 13.16 39.29
CA ARG A 17 14.88 11.71 39.43
C ARG A 17 14.15 11.13 38.23
N VAL A 18 13.22 11.88 37.63
CA VAL A 18 12.51 11.45 36.41
C VAL A 18 13.49 11.34 35.23
N PHE A 19 14.33 12.35 35.03
CA PHE A 19 15.39 12.28 34.01
C PHE A 19 16.37 11.12 34.21
N ALA A 20 16.72 10.80 35.46
CA ALA A 20 17.58 9.66 35.76
C ALA A 20 16.92 8.30 35.45
N ILE A 21 15.61 8.17 35.69
CA ILE A 21 14.85 6.95 35.40
C ILE A 21 14.70 6.74 33.89
N VAL A 22 14.39 7.81 33.14
CA VAL A 22 14.28 7.75 31.67
C VAL A 22 15.63 7.40 31.04
N LEU A 23 16.72 8.01 31.50
CA LEU A 23 18.06 7.71 31.01
C LEU A 23 18.48 6.25 31.27
N VAL A 24 18.18 5.71 32.46
CA VAL A 24 18.47 4.30 32.79
C VAL A 24 17.62 3.35 31.95
N THR A 25 16.37 3.71 31.65
CA THR A 25 15.48 2.90 30.80
C THR A 25 15.99 2.84 29.37
N ILE A 26 16.42 3.96 28.78
CA ILE A 26 17.02 4.02 27.44
C ILE A 26 18.32 3.19 27.37
N ILE A 27 19.17 3.27 28.40
CA ILE A 27 20.41 2.47 28.47
C ILE A 27 20.11 0.97 28.59
N LEU A 28 19.08 0.58 29.32
CA LEU A 28 18.67 -0.83 29.46
C LEU A 28 18.08 -1.39 28.15
N ILE A 29 17.29 -0.60 27.43
CA ILE A 29 16.74 -0.97 26.11
C ILE A 29 17.88 -1.13 25.09
N ALA A 30 18.83 -0.19 25.05
CA ALA A 30 19.99 -0.28 24.18
C ALA A 30 20.88 -1.49 24.52
N ALA A 31 21.10 -1.78 25.81
CA ALA A 31 21.85 -2.96 26.24
C ALA A 31 21.14 -4.28 25.89
N PHE A 32 19.81 -4.33 25.95
CA PHE A 32 19.01 -5.49 25.55
C PHE A 32 19.06 -5.73 24.03
N ALA A 33 18.90 -4.68 23.22
CA ALA A 33 19.04 -4.77 21.76
C ALA A 33 20.46 -5.22 21.33
N TYR A 34 21.49 -4.70 22.00
CA TYR A 34 22.88 -5.08 21.73
C TYR A 34 23.19 -6.52 22.17
N SER A 35 22.52 -7.02 23.21
CA SER A 35 22.59 -8.42 23.68
C SER A 35 22.01 -9.41 22.67
N ILE A 36 20.87 -9.09 22.05
CA ILE A 36 20.22 -9.95 21.05
C ILE A 36 21.09 -10.07 19.79
N MET A 37 21.70 -8.96 19.35
CA MET A 37 22.60 -8.95 18.19
C MET A 37 23.87 -9.77 18.44
N ILE A 38 24.47 -9.69 19.64
CA ILE A 38 25.65 -10.49 20.01
C ILE A 38 25.31 -11.98 20.18
N TYR A 39 24.14 -12.31 20.71
CA TYR A 39 23.70 -13.71 20.85
C TYR A 39 23.47 -14.38 19.50
N SER A 40 22.87 -13.65 18.54
CA SER A 40 22.71 -14.11 17.15
C SER A 40 24.05 -14.27 16.42
N TRP A 41 25.05 -13.46 16.76
CA TRP A 41 26.39 -13.51 16.16
C TRP A 41 27.28 -14.63 16.74
N LEU A 42 27.14 -14.96 18.03
CA LEU A 42 27.95 -15.98 18.72
C LEU A 42 27.41 -17.41 18.61
N PHE A 43 26.09 -17.58 18.51
CA PHE A 43 25.46 -18.89 18.73
C PHE A 43 24.64 -19.46 17.58
N GLY A 44 24.57 -18.78 16.42
CA GLY A 44 23.98 -19.25 15.16
C GLY A 44 22.82 -20.25 15.30
N SER A 45 21.58 -19.82 15.08
CA SER A 45 20.40 -20.68 15.28
C SER A 45 20.46 -21.97 14.44
N PRO A 46 20.23 -23.16 15.04
CA PRO A 46 20.06 -24.39 14.29
C PRO A 46 18.57 -24.76 14.20
N ARG A 47 18.02 -24.89 12.98
CA ARG A 47 17.12 -26.01 12.59
C ARG A 47 16.81 -26.03 11.09
N LYS A 48 16.77 -27.27 10.55
CA LYS A 48 16.46 -27.65 9.17
C LYS A 48 14.94 -27.78 8.94
N SER A 49 14.50 -27.57 7.70
CA SER A 49 13.11 -27.67 7.20
C SER A 49 12.69 -29.11 6.81
N PRO A 50 11.37 -29.42 6.77
CA PRO A 50 10.87 -30.67 6.20
C PRO A 50 10.60 -30.59 4.68
N ASN A 51 11.10 -31.64 4.00
CA ASN A 51 10.68 -32.25 2.72
C ASN A 51 11.39 -31.86 1.41
N GLU A 52 12.51 -32.58 1.25
CA GLU A 52 13.37 -32.82 0.09
C GLU A 52 12.67 -33.45 -1.14
N ARG A 53 11.70 -32.80 -1.79
CA ARG A 53 11.21 -33.27 -3.12
C ARG A 53 10.99 -32.22 -4.21
N LEU A 54 11.54 -31.01 -4.08
CA LEU A 54 11.63 -30.01 -5.15
C LEU A 54 13.03 -29.36 -5.18
N GLU A 55 14.08 -30.19 -5.23
CA GLU A 55 15.46 -29.69 -5.26
C GLU A 55 15.81 -29.14 -6.66
N GLY A 56 15.71 -27.81 -6.83
CA GLY A 56 16.26 -27.10 -8.00
C GLY A 56 15.33 -26.19 -8.81
N ALA A 57 14.09 -25.93 -8.37
CA ALA A 57 13.27 -24.87 -8.96
C ALA A 57 13.48 -23.57 -8.15
N PRO A 58 13.83 -22.43 -8.78
CA PRO A 58 13.74 -21.14 -8.10
C PRO A 58 12.25 -20.81 -7.90
N GLU A 59 11.78 -20.88 -6.66
CA GLU A 59 10.55 -20.19 -6.27
C GLU A 59 10.94 -18.77 -5.85
N GLU A 60 10.53 -17.81 -6.66
CA GLU A 60 10.45 -16.41 -6.27
C GLU A 60 9.10 -16.21 -5.59
N ASP A 61 9.13 -15.95 -4.28
CA ASP A 61 7.97 -15.39 -3.58
C ASP A 61 7.64 -14.06 -4.27
N ALA A 62 6.44 -13.97 -4.84
CA ALA A 62 5.94 -12.70 -5.32
C ALA A 62 5.82 -11.76 -4.12
N LEU A 63 6.70 -10.74 -4.09
CA LEU A 63 6.54 -9.60 -3.21
C LEU A 63 5.12 -9.04 -3.43
N LEU A 64 4.31 -9.06 -2.37
CA LEU A 64 3.07 -8.31 -2.28
C LEU A 64 3.45 -6.82 -2.16
N ILE A 65 3.71 -6.18 -3.30
CA ILE A 65 3.96 -4.75 -3.36
C ILE A 65 2.58 -4.07 -3.28
N LEU A 66 2.43 -3.16 -2.32
CA LEU A 66 1.38 -2.13 -2.32
C LEU A 66 1.30 -1.51 -3.73
N PRO A 67 0.21 -0.85 -4.15
CA PRO A 67 0.40 0.26 -5.07
C PRO A 67 1.46 1.18 -4.42
N GLU A 68 2.68 1.21 -4.97
CA GLU A 68 3.73 2.08 -4.45
C GLU A 68 3.19 3.51 -4.53
N SER A 69 2.95 4.13 -3.37
CA SER A 69 2.66 5.56 -3.31
C SER A 69 3.87 6.40 -3.75
N GLY A 70 5.04 5.75 -3.97
CA GLY A 70 6.33 6.42 -4.15
C GLY A 70 6.73 7.28 -2.94
N TYR A 71 6.01 7.19 -1.81
CA TYR A 71 6.05 8.15 -0.71
C TYR A 71 6.43 7.49 0.61
N ASN A 72 7.32 8.13 1.38
CA ASN A 72 7.87 7.59 2.61
C ASN A 72 6.99 7.93 3.82
N TRP A 73 6.04 7.04 4.12
CA TRP A 73 5.08 7.21 5.24
C TRP A 73 5.74 7.31 6.61
N SER A 74 6.89 6.66 6.82
CA SER A 74 7.60 6.70 8.09
C SER A 74 8.19 8.09 8.37
N GLU A 75 8.72 8.75 7.34
CA GLU A 75 9.25 10.12 7.45
C GLU A 75 8.13 11.14 7.68
N LEU A 76 6.98 10.97 7.02
CA LEU A 76 5.80 11.81 7.26
C LEU A 76 5.29 11.68 8.71
N ALA A 77 5.21 10.47 9.23
CA ALA A 77 4.80 10.22 10.61
C ALA A 77 5.76 10.84 11.64
N GLU A 78 7.07 10.91 11.33
CA GLU A 78 8.04 11.62 12.18
C GLU A 78 7.90 13.15 12.11
N ASN A 79 7.41 13.68 10.99
CA ASN A 79 7.26 15.12 10.75
C ASN A 79 5.93 15.71 11.27
N LEU A 80 4.91 14.87 11.45
CA LEU A 80 3.61 15.29 11.98
C LEU A 80 3.61 15.22 13.52
N ASP A 81 3.31 16.34 14.16
CA ASP A 81 3.30 16.46 15.61
C ASP A 81 1.96 15.97 16.19
N LEU A 82 1.94 14.76 16.77
CA LEU A 82 0.75 14.23 17.48
C LEU A 82 0.40 15.03 18.75
N ASP A 83 1.26 15.95 19.21
CA ASP A 83 0.92 16.89 20.27
C ASP A 83 0.06 18.08 19.75
N ASP A 84 -0.25 18.13 18.45
CA ASP A 84 -1.22 19.07 17.88
C ASP A 84 -2.60 18.84 18.54
N PRO A 85 -3.21 19.87 19.16
CA PRO A 85 -4.50 19.75 19.82
C PRO A 85 -5.62 19.21 18.93
N ASP A 86 -5.65 19.57 17.65
CA ASP A 86 -6.71 19.18 16.71
C ASP A 86 -6.57 17.69 16.36
N LEU A 87 -5.33 17.21 16.15
CA LEU A 87 -5.06 15.78 15.93
C LEU A 87 -5.34 14.95 17.19
N LEU A 88 -5.06 15.48 18.37
CA LEU A 88 -5.34 14.80 19.62
C LEU A 88 -6.85 14.69 19.90
N ASP A 89 -7.64 15.70 19.51
CA ASP A 89 -9.09 15.63 19.60
C ASP A 89 -9.63 14.57 18.65
N GLN A 90 -9.22 14.60 17.38
CA GLN A 90 -9.62 13.60 16.39
C GLN A 90 -9.24 12.17 16.79
N LEU A 91 -8.09 11.98 17.44
CA LEU A 91 -7.66 10.69 17.98
C LEU A 91 -8.54 10.21 19.15
N ARG A 92 -9.07 11.14 19.94
CA ARG A 92 -10.00 10.81 21.04
C ARG A 92 -11.36 10.41 20.48
N ASP A 93 -11.84 11.10 19.45
CA ASP A 93 -13.13 10.82 18.81
C ASP A 93 -13.14 9.42 18.15
N LEU A 94 -12.00 8.96 17.63
CA LEU A 94 -11.84 7.58 17.13
C LEU A 94 -12.20 6.48 18.15
N HIS A 95 -12.08 6.78 19.45
CA HIS A 95 -12.18 5.79 20.52
C HIS A 95 -13.29 6.04 21.51
N ASP A 96 -13.76 7.28 21.61
CA ASP A 96 -14.87 7.58 22.48
C ASP A 96 -16.17 6.94 21.94
N GLY A 97 -17.25 7.01 22.70
CA GLY A 97 -18.52 6.44 22.28
C GLY A 97 -19.44 7.45 21.62
N ASN A 98 -18.92 8.60 21.21
CA ASN A 98 -19.66 9.71 20.62
C ASN A 98 -19.42 9.72 19.11
N ILE A 99 -20.41 9.27 18.35
CA ILE A 99 -20.32 9.37 16.89
C ILE A 99 -20.73 10.79 16.50
N ASP A 100 -19.77 11.60 16.07
CA ASP A 100 -19.96 13.02 15.78
C ASP A 100 -19.45 13.40 14.39
N LEU A 101 -18.92 14.63 14.26
CA LEU A 101 -18.53 15.23 12.99
C LEU A 101 -17.11 14.80 12.64
N LEU A 102 -16.95 14.12 11.51
CA LEU A 102 -15.65 13.74 10.98
C LEU A 102 -15.12 14.79 10.02
N ASP A 103 -14.15 15.59 10.44
CA ASP A 103 -13.40 16.50 9.57
C ASP A 103 -12.40 15.70 8.72
N LEU A 104 -12.54 15.76 7.39
CA LEU A 104 -11.77 14.88 6.51
C LEU A 104 -10.31 15.33 6.36
N LEU A 105 -10.01 16.61 6.53
CA LEU A 105 -8.64 17.12 6.51
C LEU A 105 -7.89 16.70 7.78
N GLN A 106 -8.50 16.91 8.94
CA GLN A 106 -7.92 16.52 10.24
C GLN A 106 -7.75 15.01 10.31
N TYR A 107 -8.77 14.26 9.89
CA TYR A 107 -8.70 12.81 9.86
C TYR A 107 -7.60 12.31 8.89
N ALA A 108 -7.48 12.88 7.70
CA ALA A 108 -6.44 12.48 6.76
C ALA A 108 -5.02 12.77 7.30
N SER A 109 -4.86 13.90 7.99
CA SER A 109 -3.62 14.26 8.67
C SER A 109 -3.30 13.30 9.82
N LEU A 110 -4.30 12.92 10.62
CA LEU A 110 -4.17 11.93 11.68
C LEU A 110 -3.78 10.55 11.12
N ALA A 111 -4.44 10.10 10.06
CA ALA A 111 -4.14 8.82 9.41
C ALA A 111 -2.69 8.78 8.88
N ALA A 112 -2.20 9.89 8.33
CA ALA A 112 -0.80 10.03 7.94
C ALA A 112 0.17 10.01 9.12
N ALA A 113 -0.11 10.77 10.19
CA ALA A 113 0.72 10.79 11.40
C ALA A 113 0.82 9.40 12.04
N LEU A 114 -0.23 8.58 11.88
CA LEU A 114 -0.31 7.23 12.44
C LEU A 114 0.11 6.12 11.48
N ALA A 115 0.45 6.42 10.22
CA ALA A 115 0.79 5.43 9.20
C ALA A 115 2.02 4.57 9.56
N GLY A 116 2.94 5.11 10.38
CA GLY A 116 4.10 4.39 10.91
C GLY A 116 3.91 3.83 12.34
N SER A 117 2.71 3.98 12.93
CA SER A 117 2.52 3.70 14.36
C SER A 117 2.52 2.21 14.69
N ASP A 118 3.29 1.85 15.72
CA ASP A 118 3.35 0.51 16.31
C ASP A 118 2.41 0.31 17.50
N ILE A 119 1.62 1.31 17.85
CA ILE A 119 0.69 1.23 18.98
C ILE A 119 -0.52 0.39 18.56
N GLU A 120 -0.78 -0.66 19.33
CA GLU A 120 -1.91 -1.56 19.14
C GLU A 120 -3.23 -0.89 19.57
N VAL A 121 -4.26 -1.04 18.73
CA VAL A 121 -5.63 -0.62 19.03
C VAL A 121 -6.44 -1.78 19.59
N PHE A 122 -6.35 -2.95 18.97
CA PHE A 122 -6.97 -4.18 19.45
C PHE A 122 -6.29 -5.41 18.85
N ARG A 123 -6.60 -6.57 19.41
CA ARG A 123 -6.16 -7.87 18.91
C ARG A 123 -7.35 -8.77 18.65
N VAL A 124 -7.17 -9.70 17.72
CA VAL A 124 -8.18 -10.70 17.34
C VAL A 124 -7.57 -12.08 17.53
N TYR A 125 -8.21 -12.90 18.35
CA TYR A 125 -7.84 -14.28 18.63
C TYR A 125 -8.95 -15.24 18.21
N ASN A 126 -8.68 -16.54 18.35
CA ASN A 126 -9.50 -17.63 17.84
C ASN A 126 -9.74 -17.48 16.33
N ILE A 127 -8.67 -17.17 15.60
CA ILE A 127 -8.69 -17.01 14.15
C ILE A 127 -8.49 -18.39 13.50
N PRO A 128 -9.30 -18.81 12.50
CA PRO A 128 -9.11 -20.12 11.88
C PRO A 128 -7.84 -20.20 11.03
N SER A 129 -7.45 -19.08 10.42
CA SER A 129 -6.20 -18.87 9.70
C SER A 129 -5.88 -17.37 9.63
N TYR A 130 -4.63 -17.01 9.35
CA TYR A 130 -4.27 -15.62 9.13
C TYR A 130 -4.95 -15.05 7.88
N GLU A 131 -5.08 -15.86 6.83
CA GLU A 131 -5.68 -15.47 5.55
C GLU A 131 -7.16 -15.10 5.68
N GLU A 132 -7.90 -15.75 6.59
CA GLU A 132 -9.32 -15.46 6.80
C GLU A 132 -9.57 -14.10 7.46
N VAL A 133 -8.62 -13.65 8.29
CA VAL A 133 -8.72 -12.39 9.03
C VAL A 133 -7.89 -11.27 8.40
N ASN A 134 -6.93 -11.60 7.55
CA ASN A 134 -6.23 -10.64 6.71
C ASN A 134 -7.25 -9.92 5.84
N GLU A 135 -7.12 -8.60 5.70
CA GLU A 135 -8.01 -7.75 4.89
C GLU A 135 -9.44 -7.53 5.41
N LYS A 136 -9.79 -8.02 6.61
CA LYS A 136 -11.10 -7.71 7.20
C LYS A 136 -11.23 -6.22 7.55
N LEU A 137 -12.40 -5.68 7.23
CA LEU A 137 -12.81 -4.33 7.60
C LEU A 137 -13.52 -4.35 8.95
N TRP A 138 -12.88 -3.75 9.95
CA TRP A 138 -13.35 -3.61 11.33
C TRP A 138 -14.01 -2.25 11.48
N LYS A 139 -15.34 -2.26 11.44
CA LYS A 139 -16.16 -1.04 11.48
C LYS A 139 -16.14 -0.42 12.86
N PHE A 140 -15.88 0.88 12.89
CA PHE A 140 -16.08 1.75 14.04
C PHE A 140 -17.30 2.61 13.74
N GLU A 141 -17.16 3.58 12.84
CA GLU A 141 -18.18 4.62 12.61
C GLU A 141 -18.72 4.62 11.19
N CYS A 142 -19.88 5.24 11.04
CA CYS A 142 -20.56 5.34 9.76
C CYS A 142 -21.39 6.61 9.72
N PHE A 143 -21.31 7.30 8.59
CA PHE A 143 -21.81 8.66 8.44
C PHE A 143 -22.71 8.74 7.22
N ASP A 144 -23.84 9.42 7.36
CA ASP A 144 -24.89 9.51 6.34
C ASP A 144 -25.00 10.89 5.69
N GLU A 145 -24.48 11.94 6.31
CA GLU A 145 -24.55 13.29 5.75
C GLU A 145 -23.16 13.81 5.37
N PHE A 146 -23.05 14.34 4.15
CA PHE A 146 -21.83 14.96 3.64
C PHE A 146 -22.02 16.47 3.59
N LEU A 147 -21.08 17.21 4.17
CA LEU A 147 -21.14 18.67 4.31
C LEU A 147 -20.16 19.41 3.41
N GLY A 148 -19.32 18.68 2.66
CA GLY A 148 -18.30 19.20 1.74
C GLY A 148 -16.89 18.94 2.24
N ASP A 149 -16.58 19.36 3.47
CA ASP A 149 -15.30 19.14 4.14
C ASP A 149 -15.35 18.03 5.21
N SER A 150 -16.56 17.60 5.56
CA SER A 150 -16.81 16.73 6.71
C SER A 150 -17.98 15.78 6.47
N TRP A 151 -18.02 14.71 7.28
CA TRP A 151 -19.13 13.77 7.35
C TRP A 151 -19.78 13.79 8.74
N GLU A 152 -21.10 13.74 8.81
CA GLU A 152 -21.85 13.70 10.06
C GLU A 152 -22.73 12.44 10.13
N CYS A 153 -22.87 11.89 11.34
CA CYS A 153 -23.85 10.84 11.63
C CYS A 153 -25.11 11.44 12.27
N ASN A 154 -26.19 11.53 11.50
CA ASN A 154 -27.45 12.11 11.96
C ASN A 154 -28.44 11.09 12.55
N VAL A 155 -27.91 9.94 12.98
CA VAL A 155 -28.71 8.84 13.54
C VAL A 155 -28.37 8.58 15.00
N PRO A 156 -29.35 8.65 15.91
CA PRO A 156 -29.10 8.43 17.31
C PRO A 156 -28.76 6.97 17.61
N LEU A 157 -27.89 6.79 18.59
CA LEU A 157 -27.64 5.49 19.23
C LEU A 157 -28.90 5.01 19.98
N GLN A 158 -29.16 3.71 19.90
CA GLN A 158 -30.22 3.02 20.64
C GLN A 158 -29.63 1.84 21.40
N ASN A 159 -30.20 1.54 22.57
CA ASN A 159 -29.82 0.34 23.32
C ASN A 159 -30.16 -0.91 22.50
N TYR A 160 -29.25 -1.88 22.53
CA TYR A 160 -29.38 -3.13 21.81
C TYR A 160 -29.04 -4.31 22.72
N ASP A 161 -29.69 -5.44 22.50
CA ASP A 161 -29.37 -6.66 23.23
C ASP A 161 -28.12 -7.33 22.68
N PHE A 162 -27.36 -7.97 23.58
CA PHE A 162 -26.31 -8.90 23.21
C PHE A 162 -26.89 -10.15 22.54
N TYR A 163 -26.11 -10.80 21.69
CA TYR A 163 -26.54 -11.99 20.97
C TYR A 163 -26.41 -13.25 21.83
N SER A 164 -27.48 -14.04 21.92
CA SER A 164 -27.49 -15.22 22.78
C SER A 164 -26.71 -16.40 22.19
N TYR A 165 -26.02 -17.17 23.03
CA TYR A 165 -25.38 -18.41 22.56
C TYR A 165 -26.41 -19.42 22.05
N SER A 166 -27.60 -19.46 22.66
CA SER A 166 -28.70 -20.32 22.22
C SER A 166 -29.15 -20.00 20.79
N ASP A 167 -29.28 -18.71 20.45
CA ASP A 167 -29.59 -18.28 19.09
C ASP A 167 -28.44 -18.56 18.13
N TYR A 168 -27.20 -18.37 18.57
CA TYR A 168 -26.02 -18.71 17.76
C TYR A 168 -26.02 -20.19 17.38
N TYR A 169 -26.11 -21.11 18.35
CA TYR A 169 -26.08 -22.54 18.06
C TYR A 169 -27.26 -23.02 17.20
N SER A 170 -28.42 -22.36 17.31
CA SER A 170 -29.62 -22.73 16.53
C SER A 170 -29.66 -22.15 15.12
N LYS A 171 -29.09 -20.96 14.88
CA LYS A 171 -29.22 -20.22 13.61
C LYS A 171 -27.92 -20.06 12.83
N HIS A 172 -26.78 -20.09 13.52
CA HIS A 172 -25.47 -19.70 12.99
C HIS A 172 -24.36 -20.69 13.38
N SER A 173 -24.71 -21.90 13.78
CA SER A 173 -23.74 -22.94 14.11
C SER A 173 -22.86 -23.23 12.90
N GLY A 174 -21.58 -22.89 13.01
CA GLY A 174 -20.59 -23.04 11.95
C GLY A 174 -19.87 -21.74 11.56
N LEU A 175 -20.35 -20.57 11.98
CA LEU A 175 -19.59 -19.32 11.86
C LEU A 175 -18.53 -19.24 12.95
N ASN A 176 -17.36 -18.66 12.66
CA ASN A 176 -16.32 -18.54 13.67
C ASN A 176 -16.65 -17.42 14.68
N ILE A 177 -16.52 -17.73 15.97
CA ILE A 177 -16.57 -16.73 17.04
C ILE A 177 -15.14 -16.23 17.29
N TYR A 178 -14.88 -14.97 17.00
CA TYR A 178 -13.60 -14.32 17.29
C TYR A 178 -13.60 -13.80 18.72
N ASN A 179 -12.42 -13.80 19.35
CA ASN A 179 -12.22 -13.15 20.64
C ASN A 179 -11.40 -11.87 20.44
N ILE A 180 -11.99 -10.73 20.79
CA ILE A 180 -11.37 -9.42 20.67
C ILE A 180 -10.74 -9.04 22.00
N SER A 181 -9.53 -8.51 21.96
CA SER A 181 -8.85 -7.91 23.10
C SER A 181 -8.53 -6.45 22.81
N MET A 182 -8.99 -5.53 23.64
CA MET A 182 -8.86 -4.10 23.44
C MET A 182 -8.36 -3.40 24.72
N PRO A 183 -7.20 -2.72 24.70
CA PRO A 183 -6.78 -1.87 25.80
C PRO A 183 -7.72 -0.66 25.93
N LEU A 184 -8.10 -0.33 27.17
CA LEU A 184 -8.93 0.83 27.50
C LEU A 184 -8.24 1.70 28.55
N SER A 185 -8.40 3.01 28.40
CA SER A 185 -7.97 4.02 29.38
C SER A 185 -9.21 4.74 29.95
N PRO A 186 -9.82 4.24 31.04
CA PRO A 186 -11.08 4.77 31.55
C PRO A 186 -10.93 5.94 32.51
N GLY A 187 -11.93 6.82 32.55
CA GLY A 187 -12.19 7.71 33.68
C GLY A 187 -13.10 7.06 34.72
N LEU A 188 -13.28 7.68 35.89
CA LEU A 188 -14.26 7.20 36.88
C LEU A 188 -15.70 7.36 36.38
N GLY A 189 -16.51 6.32 36.60
CA GLY A 189 -17.94 6.32 36.26
C GLY A 189 -18.23 5.82 34.84
N SER A 190 -19.29 6.34 34.24
CA SER A 190 -19.78 5.88 32.93
C SER A 190 -18.86 6.35 31.81
N ASN A 191 -18.24 5.41 31.11
CA ASN A 191 -17.45 5.66 29.91
C ASN A 191 -18.09 4.91 28.74
N SER A 192 -18.05 5.48 27.55
CA SER A 192 -18.55 4.86 26.32
C SER A 192 -17.39 4.75 25.35
N TYR A 193 -17.27 3.60 24.69
CA TYR A 193 -16.21 3.33 23.73
C TYR A 193 -16.77 2.82 22.42
N MET A 194 -16.18 3.25 21.33
CA MET A 194 -16.20 2.53 20.07
C MET A 194 -15.56 1.15 20.25
N ILE A 195 -16.19 0.12 19.71
CA ILE A 195 -15.61 -1.23 19.70
C ILE A 195 -15.54 -1.76 18.25
N PRO A 196 -14.49 -2.51 17.88
CA PRO A 196 -14.32 -3.05 16.53
C PRO A 196 -15.41 -4.08 16.21
N ASN A 197 -16.09 -3.93 15.09
CA ASN A 197 -17.15 -4.85 14.72
C ASN A 197 -17.11 -5.30 13.26
N LEU A 198 -17.79 -6.43 12.99
CA LEU A 198 -17.93 -6.97 11.65
C LEU A 198 -19.26 -6.55 11.00
N PHE A 199 -19.18 -6.28 9.71
CA PHE A 199 -20.32 -6.03 8.83
C PHE A 199 -21.06 -7.34 8.46
N PRO A 200 -22.36 -7.30 8.12
CA PRO A 200 -23.26 -6.15 8.22
C PRO A 200 -23.76 -5.91 9.63
N ASN A 201 -23.72 -6.93 10.49
CA ASN A 201 -24.31 -6.92 11.81
C ASN A 201 -23.27 -7.27 12.89
N PRO A 202 -23.16 -6.46 13.94
CA PRO A 202 -22.25 -6.68 15.07
C PRO A 202 -22.91 -7.66 16.05
N TYR A 203 -22.65 -8.96 15.85
CA TYR A 203 -23.13 -10.01 16.76
C TYR A 203 -22.16 -10.21 17.91
N ILE A 204 -22.27 -9.34 18.92
CA ILE A 204 -21.49 -9.43 20.16
C ILE A 204 -22.20 -10.38 21.12
N MET A 205 -21.48 -11.35 21.66
CA MET A 205 -22.05 -12.43 22.46
C MET A 205 -22.38 -11.98 23.88
N GLU A 206 -23.55 -12.40 24.37
CA GLU A 206 -23.95 -12.18 25.77
C GLU A 206 -22.96 -12.81 26.74
N ASN A 207 -22.74 -12.21 27.91
CA ASN A 207 -21.85 -12.72 28.95
C ASN A 207 -20.39 -12.98 28.50
N SER A 208 -19.95 -12.40 27.38
CA SER A 208 -18.58 -12.56 26.88
C SER A 208 -17.63 -11.43 27.25
N ILE A 209 -18.16 -10.29 27.72
CA ILE A 209 -17.35 -9.13 28.10
C ILE A 209 -16.63 -9.44 29.42
N GLU A 210 -15.30 -9.48 29.37
CA GLU A 210 -14.44 -9.55 30.54
C GLU A 210 -13.61 -8.27 30.64
N VAL A 211 -13.83 -7.51 31.71
CA VAL A 211 -13.08 -6.28 31.98
C VAL A 211 -13.02 -6.05 33.50
N PRO A 212 -11.83 -5.81 34.07
CA PRO A 212 -11.72 -5.54 35.49
C PRO A 212 -12.20 -4.12 35.83
N ASN A 213 -12.45 -3.87 37.11
CA ASN A 213 -12.76 -2.55 37.67
C ASN A 213 -14.04 -1.89 37.13
N ILE A 214 -15.04 -2.68 36.73
CA ILE A 214 -16.37 -2.16 36.40
C ILE A 214 -17.41 -2.55 37.45
N THR A 215 -18.50 -1.79 37.54
CA THR A 215 -19.72 -2.20 38.24
C THR A 215 -20.30 -3.42 37.51
N PRO A 216 -20.51 -4.57 38.20
CA PRO A 216 -21.06 -5.77 37.55
C PRO A 216 -22.45 -5.51 36.95
N GLY A 217 -22.67 -5.90 35.69
CA GLY A 217 -23.95 -5.69 35.01
C GLY A 217 -24.14 -4.27 34.46
N SER A 218 -23.07 -3.47 34.38
CA SER A 218 -23.12 -2.10 33.83
C SER A 218 -22.98 -2.04 32.31
N GLU A 219 -22.81 -3.19 31.64
CA GLU A 219 -22.57 -3.29 30.21
C GLU A 219 -23.83 -2.88 29.43
N VAL A 220 -23.72 -1.79 28.66
CA VAL A 220 -24.80 -1.34 27.78
C VAL A 220 -24.27 -1.25 26.36
N LEU A 221 -24.77 -2.13 25.51
CA LEU A 221 -24.49 -2.10 24.07
C LEU A 221 -25.44 -1.12 23.39
N ARG A 222 -24.89 -0.23 22.57
CA ARG A 222 -25.68 0.70 21.76
C ARG A 222 -25.27 0.63 20.29
N LYS A 223 -26.25 0.82 19.41
CA LYS A 223 -26.07 0.81 17.96
C LYS A 223 -26.87 1.93 17.32
N ASN A 224 -26.36 2.53 16.26
CA ASN A 224 -27.16 3.37 15.36
C ASN A 224 -27.79 2.49 14.26
N ALA A 225 -28.58 3.08 13.37
CA ALA A 225 -29.21 2.36 12.25
C ALA A 225 -28.19 1.83 11.21
N PHE A 226 -26.91 2.18 11.34
CA PHE A 226 -25.82 1.75 10.48
C PHE A 226 -24.98 0.65 11.11
N ASN A 227 -25.36 0.21 12.30
CA ASN A 227 -24.63 -0.74 13.12
C ASN A 227 -23.23 -0.24 13.58
N SER A 228 -22.99 1.07 13.56
CA SER A 228 -21.90 1.65 14.35
C SER A 228 -22.22 1.41 15.82
N THR A 229 -21.28 0.82 16.55
CA THR A 229 -21.56 0.16 17.82
C THR A 229 -20.67 0.69 18.91
N THR A 230 -21.29 1.04 20.03
CA THR A 230 -20.60 1.53 21.22
C THR A 230 -20.94 0.66 22.42
N LEU A 231 -19.96 0.50 23.30
CA LEU A 231 -20.11 -0.19 24.57
C LEU A 231 -19.90 0.80 25.70
N THR A 232 -20.92 0.95 26.52
CA THR A 232 -20.85 1.75 27.74
C THR A 232 -20.62 0.85 28.95
N LEU A 233 -19.67 1.24 29.79
CA LEU A 233 -19.25 0.55 31.01
C LEU A 233 -19.11 1.54 32.16
N GLU A 234 -19.43 1.12 33.38
CA GLU A 234 -19.25 1.97 34.58
C GLU A 234 -18.01 1.56 35.35
N PHE A 235 -16.94 2.36 35.27
CA PHE A 235 -15.65 2.09 35.89
C PHE A 235 -15.55 2.58 37.33
N THR A 236 -14.96 1.75 38.19
CA THR A 236 -14.67 2.06 39.60
C THR A 236 -13.22 2.52 39.83
N SER A 237 -12.41 2.60 38.77
CA SER A 237 -11.01 3.03 38.80
C SER A 237 -10.59 3.59 37.43
N GLU A 238 -9.64 4.53 37.43
CA GLU A 238 -9.04 5.11 36.21
C GLU A 238 -7.80 4.33 35.72
N ASN A 239 -7.47 3.21 36.36
CA ASN A 239 -6.34 2.39 35.94
C ASN A 239 -6.62 1.83 34.53
N PRO A 240 -5.66 1.89 33.59
CA PRO A 240 -5.80 1.23 32.30
C PRO A 240 -6.10 -0.26 32.46
N VAL A 241 -7.00 -0.76 31.63
CA VAL A 241 -7.46 -2.15 31.63
C VAL A 241 -7.36 -2.74 30.23
N ASN A 242 -7.42 -4.06 30.14
CA ASN A 242 -7.62 -4.74 28.87
C ASN A 242 -8.98 -5.43 28.93
N MET A 243 -9.86 -5.08 28.01
CA MET A 243 -11.18 -5.68 27.85
C MET A 243 -11.11 -6.79 26.82
N THR A 244 -11.82 -7.89 27.05
CA THR A 244 -12.05 -8.92 26.04
C THR A 244 -13.54 -9.16 25.82
N TYR A 245 -13.93 -9.55 24.61
CA TYR A 245 -15.30 -9.96 24.29
C TYR A 245 -15.35 -10.83 23.05
N GLU A 246 -16.44 -11.58 22.89
CA GLU A 246 -16.63 -12.45 21.74
C GLU A 246 -17.61 -11.85 20.73
N LEU A 247 -17.32 -12.04 19.44
CA LEU A 247 -18.23 -11.69 18.35
C LEU A 247 -18.12 -12.66 17.17
N PHE A 248 -19.15 -12.73 16.33
CA PHE A 248 -19.05 -13.39 15.03
C PHE A 248 -19.58 -12.50 13.90
N GLY A 249 -19.14 -12.79 12.67
CA GLY A 249 -19.61 -12.13 11.45
C GLY A 249 -20.35 -13.10 10.55
N LEU A 250 -21.16 -12.59 9.63
CA LEU A 250 -21.84 -13.41 8.61
C LEU A 250 -20.90 -13.69 7.44
N THR A 251 -21.19 -14.77 6.72
CA THR A 251 -20.65 -14.96 5.37
C THR A 251 -21.25 -13.90 4.45
N LEU A 252 -20.39 -13.08 3.84
CA LEU A 252 -20.79 -12.02 2.93
C LEU A 252 -20.98 -12.60 1.52
N PRO A 253 -21.98 -12.12 0.74
CA PRO A 253 -22.16 -12.56 -0.63
C PRO A 253 -20.99 -12.10 -1.50
N THR A 254 -20.65 -12.90 -2.51
CA THR A 254 -19.62 -12.57 -3.51
C THR A 254 -20.10 -11.47 -4.46
N ASN A 255 -19.17 -10.76 -5.12
CA ASN A 255 -19.50 -9.79 -6.17
C ASN A 255 -20.39 -10.38 -7.27
N THR A 256 -20.19 -11.67 -7.60
CA THR A 256 -21.02 -12.36 -8.60
C THR A 256 -22.45 -12.57 -8.09
N GLU A 257 -22.64 -12.97 -6.84
CA GLU A 257 -23.96 -13.17 -6.25
C GLU A 257 -24.74 -11.86 -6.10
N ILE A 258 -24.07 -10.79 -5.70
CA ILE A 258 -24.65 -9.45 -5.64
C ILE A 258 -25.06 -9.02 -7.05
N ASN A 259 -24.14 -9.07 -8.02
CA ASN A 259 -24.42 -8.65 -9.38
C ASN A 259 -25.58 -9.42 -10.03
N ASN A 260 -25.71 -10.72 -9.75
CA ASN A 260 -26.79 -11.55 -10.28
C ASN A 260 -28.18 -11.20 -9.72
N SER A 261 -28.23 -10.52 -8.57
CA SER A 261 -29.49 -10.14 -7.91
C SER A 261 -29.74 -8.63 -7.93
N ALA A 262 -28.73 -7.82 -8.20
CA ALA A 262 -28.82 -6.36 -8.20
C ALA A 262 -29.82 -5.84 -9.24
N LEU A 263 -30.58 -4.84 -8.85
CA LEU A 263 -31.40 -4.01 -9.73
C LEU A 263 -30.81 -2.60 -9.83
N ASP A 264 -31.38 -1.79 -10.73
CA ASP A 264 -31.08 -0.36 -10.82
C ASP A 264 -31.56 0.42 -9.59
N GLU A 265 -31.11 1.66 -9.46
CA GLU A 265 -31.38 2.50 -8.32
C GLU A 265 -32.85 2.91 -8.17
N ASP A 266 -33.68 2.80 -9.21
CA ASP A 266 -35.10 3.17 -9.14
C ASP A 266 -35.85 2.35 -8.10
N TYR A 267 -35.42 1.11 -7.89
CA TYR A 267 -35.99 0.20 -6.89
C TYR A 267 -35.53 0.47 -5.46
N THR A 268 -34.57 1.38 -5.22
CA THR A 268 -34.17 1.73 -3.85
C THR A 268 -35.33 2.44 -3.13
N PRO A 269 -35.73 2.01 -1.90
CA PRO A 269 -36.79 2.64 -1.13
C PRO A 269 -36.58 4.14 -0.91
N THR A 270 -37.65 4.94 -0.99
CA THR A 270 -37.58 6.40 -0.81
C THR A 270 -36.94 6.80 0.53
N ILE A 271 -37.23 6.08 1.62
CA ILE A 271 -36.63 6.36 2.93
C ILE A 271 -35.09 6.19 2.95
N ILE A 272 -34.56 5.32 2.08
CA ILE A 272 -33.12 5.15 1.89
C ILE A 272 -32.62 6.28 0.99
N LYS A 273 -33.27 6.52 -0.16
CA LYS A 273 -32.89 7.61 -1.08
C LYS A 273 -32.81 8.97 -0.40
N ASP A 274 -33.85 9.35 0.34
CA ASP A 274 -33.98 10.67 0.99
C ASP A 274 -32.83 10.96 1.96
N ARG A 275 -32.21 9.90 2.52
CA ARG A 275 -31.09 10.03 3.45
C ARG A 275 -29.75 9.91 2.74
N TYR A 276 -29.58 8.86 1.94
CA TYR A 276 -28.27 8.44 1.45
C TYR A 276 -27.93 8.94 0.05
N LEU A 277 -28.77 9.80 -0.54
CA LEU A 277 -28.45 10.56 -1.76
C LEU A 277 -28.18 12.05 -1.47
N GLN A 278 -28.13 12.45 -0.20
CA GLN A 278 -27.88 13.84 0.18
C GLN A 278 -26.50 14.31 -0.32
N LEU A 279 -26.47 15.48 -0.95
CA LEU A 279 -25.27 16.27 -1.26
C LEU A 279 -25.61 17.75 -1.01
N PRO A 280 -24.67 18.59 -0.54
CA PRO A 280 -24.95 19.97 -0.18
C PRO A 280 -24.91 20.91 -1.40
N PRO A 281 -25.84 21.85 -1.60
CA PRO A 281 -27.18 21.91 -0.98
C PRO A 281 -28.16 20.89 -1.60
N ASP A 282 -27.89 20.46 -2.84
CA ASP A 282 -28.60 19.42 -3.57
C ASP A 282 -27.70 18.89 -4.71
N ILE A 283 -28.00 17.71 -5.26
CA ILE A 283 -27.19 17.07 -6.31
C ILE A 283 -27.00 17.97 -7.54
N SER A 284 -28.05 18.67 -7.99
CA SER A 284 -27.97 19.47 -9.22
C SER A 284 -27.05 20.66 -9.05
N THR A 285 -27.13 21.34 -7.91
CA THR A 285 -26.26 22.47 -7.58
C THR A 285 -24.83 22.00 -7.30
N TYR A 286 -24.68 20.87 -6.59
CA TYR A 286 -23.37 20.31 -6.24
C TYR A 286 -22.58 19.89 -7.48
N LEU A 287 -23.26 19.39 -8.53
CA LEU A 287 -22.64 19.03 -9.80
C LEU A 287 -22.49 20.21 -10.78
N ASP A 288 -22.87 21.44 -10.42
CA ASP A 288 -22.76 22.58 -11.33
C ASP A 288 -21.28 22.94 -11.56
N PHE A 289 -20.89 23.11 -12.82
CA PHE A 289 -19.52 23.47 -13.22
C PHE A 289 -19.03 24.78 -12.57
N ASN A 290 -19.92 25.72 -12.27
CA ASN A 290 -19.57 26.99 -11.63
C ASN A 290 -19.41 26.87 -10.11
N VAL A 291 -19.81 25.74 -9.52
CA VAL A 291 -19.69 25.45 -8.09
C VAL A 291 -18.51 24.51 -7.87
N HIS A 292 -18.50 23.34 -8.52
CA HIS A 292 -17.46 22.31 -8.41
C HIS A 292 -16.98 21.86 -9.80
N PRO A 293 -16.10 22.64 -10.47
CA PRO A 293 -15.67 22.35 -11.83
C PRO A 293 -14.94 21.01 -11.97
N ASN A 294 -14.16 20.58 -10.97
CA ASN A 294 -13.41 19.33 -11.05
C ASN A 294 -14.34 18.13 -10.82
N ILE A 295 -15.21 18.16 -9.80
CA ILE A 295 -16.26 17.14 -9.63
C ILE A 295 -17.12 17.03 -10.89
N ASN A 296 -17.55 18.16 -11.47
CA ASN A 296 -18.32 18.17 -12.71
C ASN A 296 -17.57 17.46 -13.86
N PHE A 297 -16.26 17.73 -14.01
CA PHE A 297 -15.43 17.08 -15.01
C PHE A 297 -15.40 15.55 -14.83
N HIS A 298 -15.11 15.05 -13.62
CA HIS A 298 -15.06 13.62 -13.35
C HIS A 298 -16.45 12.97 -13.43
N TYR A 299 -17.51 13.65 -12.99
CA TYR A 299 -18.89 13.19 -13.15
C TYR A 299 -19.26 13.02 -14.63
N ASN A 300 -18.88 13.97 -15.50
CA ASN A 300 -19.14 13.87 -16.94
C ASN A 300 -18.37 12.70 -17.58
N ASN A 301 -17.13 12.44 -17.15
CA ASN A 301 -16.38 11.26 -17.61
C ASN A 301 -17.06 9.95 -17.17
N LEU A 302 -17.49 9.87 -15.92
CA LEU A 302 -18.26 8.74 -15.39
C LEU A 302 -19.56 8.52 -16.19
N ARG A 303 -20.26 9.59 -16.57
CA ARG A 303 -21.46 9.53 -17.41
C ARG A 303 -21.23 8.97 -18.81
N THR A 304 -19.98 8.97 -19.31
CA THR A 304 -19.65 8.33 -20.59
C THR A 304 -19.49 6.81 -20.50
N ILE A 305 -19.31 6.27 -19.28
CA ILE A 305 -19.08 4.84 -19.03
C ILE A 305 -20.23 4.16 -18.28
N ILE A 306 -21.02 4.92 -17.52
CA ILE A 306 -22.23 4.45 -16.84
C ILE A 306 -23.41 4.57 -17.79
N ASN A 307 -24.13 3.47 -17.98
CA ASN A 307 -25.28 3.39 -18.86
C ASN A 307 -26.58 3.37 -18.05
N ASP A 308 -27.69 3.81 -18.66
CA ASP A 308 -29.00 3.83 -18.02
C ASP A 308 -29.51 2.42 -17.63
N GLU A 309 -29.00 1.35 -18.27
CA GLU A 309 -29.34 -0.03 -17.93
C GLU A 309 -28.45 -0.68 -16.85
N ASP A 310 -27.45 0.03 -16.32
CA ASP A 310 -26.58 -0.52 -15.28
C ASP A 310 -27.35 -0.68 -13.96
N THR A 311 -27.12 -1.80 -13.27
CA THR A 311 -27.65 -1.98 -11.91
C THR A 311 -26.87 -1.12 -10.92
N SER A 312 -27.44 -0.83 -9.74
CA SER A 312 -26.75 -0.02 -8.72
C SER A 312 -25.37 -0.58 -8.35
N PHE A 313 -25.20 -1.90 -8.39
CA PHE A 313 -23.91 -2.54 -8.15
C PHE A 313 -22.91 -2.34 -9.29
N VAL A 314 -23.38 -2.38 -10.55
CA VAL A 314 -22.53 -2.09 -11.72
C VAL A 314 -22.11 -0.63 -11.72
N VAL A 315 -23.03 0.30 -11.41
CA VAL A 315 -22.73 1.73 -11.24
C VAL A 315 -21.64 1.94 -10.19
N ALA A 316 -21.82 1.39 -8.99
CA ALA A 316 -20.83 1.48 -7.91
C ALA A 316 -19.46 0.92 -8.35
N ASN A 317 -19.42 -0.24 -9.00
CA ASN A 317 -18.17 -0.80 -9.51
C ASN A 317 -17.50 0.06 -10.58
N LYS A 318 -18.25 0.65 -11.50
CA LYS A 318 -17.71 1.56 -12.52
C LYS A 318 -17.09 2.80 -11.87
N ILE A 319 -17.73 3.36 -10.84
CA ILE A 319 -17.20 4.50 -10.07
C ILE A 319 -15.90 4.11 -9.37
N ARG A 320 -15.88 2.98 -8.63
CA ARG A 320 -14.66 2.48 -7.98
C ARG A 320 -13.52 2.33 -8.99
N ASN A 321 -13.77 1.65 -10.10
CA ASN A 321 -12.77 1.40 -11.13
C ASN A 321 -12.26 2.69 -11.77
N TYR A 322 -13.15 3.68 -11.97
CA TYR A 322 -12.76 4.99 -12.47
C TYR A 322 -11.81 5.71 -11.53
N LEU A 323 -12.10 5.71 -10.21
CA LEU A 323 -11.22 6.31 -9.21
C LEU A 323 -9.85 5.62 -9.20
N GLN A 324 -9.82 4.29 -9.16
CA GLN A 324 -8.57 3.51 -9.20
C GLN A 324 -7.75 3.72 -10.48
N ALA A 325 -8.41 4.00 -11.61
CA ALA A 325 -7.73 4.14 -12.91
C ALA A 325 -7.23 5.56 -13.20
N ASN A 326 -7.82 6.57 -12.56
CA ASN A 326 -7.55 7.98 -12.87
C ASN A 326 -6.89 8.75 -11.72
N PHE A 327 -6.92 8.23 -10.49
CA PHE A 327 -6.37 8.90 -9.32
C PHE A 327 -5.18 8.11 -8.78
N THR A 328 -4.23 8.84 -8.19
CA THR A 328 -3.03 8.29 -7.59
C THR A 328 -3.20 8.17 -6.08
N PHE A 329 -2.76 7.04 -5.52
CA PHE A 329 -2.69 6.90 -4.07
C PHE A 329 -1.41 7.58 -3.53
N GLY A 330 -1.55 8.62 -2.70
CA GLY A 330 -0.42 9.43 -2.23
C GLY A 330 -0.81 10.53 -1.24
N TYR A 331 0.18 11.19 -0.66
CA TYR A 331 0.02 12.30 0.30
C TYR A 331 0.70 13.60 -0.17
N GLN A 332 1.42 13.59 -1.30
CA GLN A 332 2.21 14.73 -1.75
C GLN A 332 1.33 15.94 -2.04
N ALA A 333 0.15 15.72 -2.65
CA ALA A 333 -0.80 16.80 -2.89
C ALA A 333 -1.24 17.49 -1.59
N MET A 334 -1.53 16.72 -0.54
CA MET A 334 -1.95 17.27 0.76
C MET A 334 -0.82 17.99 1.48
N GLU A 335 0.42 17.50 1.38
CA GLU A 335 1.58 18.17 1.96
C GLU A 335 1.89 19.51 1.26
N ASN A 336 1.85 19.52 -0.08
CA ASN A 336 2.26 20.68 -0.87
C ASN A 336 1.16 21.74 -1.03
N SER A 337 -0.10 21.31 -1.06
CA SER A 337 -1.26 22.16 -1.32
C SER A 337 -2.49 21.64 -0.57
N PRO A 338 -2.48 21.62 0.78
CA PRO A 338 -3.62 21.16 1.57
C PRO A 338 -4.88 21.98 1.25
N PRO A 339 -6.08 21.38 1.35
CA PRO A 339 -7.33 22.09 1.14
C PRO A 339 -7.44 23.26 2.14
N ALA A 340 -8.00 24.38 1.68
CA ALA A 340 -8.31 25.49 2.56
C ALA A 340 -9.41 25.11 3.56
N ASN A 341 -9.45 25.80 4.71
CA ASN A 341 -10.49 25.56 5.70
C ASN A 341 -11.89 25.79 5.09
N GLY A 342 -12.76 24.78 5.16
CA GLY A 342 -14.09 24.79 4.55
C GLY A 342 -14.11 24.55 3.03
N GLU A 343 -12.98 24.21 2.40
CA GLU A 343 -12.95 23.76 1.01
C GLU A 343 -13.52 22.34 0.91
N ASP A 344 -14.33 22.10 -0.11
CA ASP A 344 -14.87 20.76 -0.36
C ASP A 344 -13.74 19.78 -0.68
N ILE A 345 -13.62 18.73 0.13
CA ILE A 345 -12.50 17.80 0.06
C ILE A 345 -12.53 16.97 -1.23
N VAL A 346 -13.72 16.71 -1.77
CA VAL A 346 -13.89 15.90 -2.98
C VAL A 346 -13.57 16.75 -4.21
N GLU A 347 -13.91 18.04 -4.20
CA GLU A 347 -13.48 19.00 -5.23
C GLU A 347 -11.96 19.17 -5.22
N TRP A 348 -11.36 19.35 -4.03
CA TRP A 348 -9.91 19.41 -3.87
C TRP A 348 -9.23 18.14 -4.38
N PHE A 349 -9.76 16.96 -4.04
CA PHE A 349 -9.23 15.68 -4.49
C PHE A 349 -9.37 15.48 -6.00
N CYS A 350 -10.50 15.89 -6.59
CA CYS A 350 -10.71 15.87 -8.04
C CYS A 350 -9.75 16.80 -8.78
N TYR A 351 -9.37 17.94 -8.20
CA TYR A 351 -8.40 18.84 -8.80
C TYR A 351 -6.96 18.25 -8.80
N HIS A 352 -6.56 17.64 -7.68
CA HIS A 352 -5.20 17.11 -7.54
C HIS A 352 -5.01 15.72 -8.13
N GLU A 353 -6.09 14.96 -8.30
CA GLU A 353 -6.09 13.56 -8.74
C GLU A 353 -5.16 12.65 -7.89
N GLU A 354 -4.88 13.03 -6.64
CA GLU A 354 -4.03 12.30 -5.69
C GLU A 354 -4.59 12.40 -4.27
N GLY A 355 -4.57 11.29 -3.52
CA GLY A 355 -4.97 11.28 -2.11
C GLY A 355 -4.85 9.92 -1.44
N ILE A 356 -5.24 9.85 -0.17
CA ILE A 356 -5.31 8.60 0.62
C ILE A 356 -6.72 8.01 0.69
N TRP A 357 -6.87 6.85 1.34
CA TRP A 357 -8.13 6.12 1.51
C TRP A 357 -9.32 7.00 1.93
N THR A 358 -9.10 8.01 2.80
CA THR A 358 -10.09 9.02 3.20
C THR A 358 -10.74 9.71 1.99
N HIS A 359 -9.93 10.22 1.06
CA HIS A 359 -10.37 10.96 -0.11
C HIS A 359 -11.05 10.05 -1.13
N PHE A 360 -10.48 8.86 -1.34
CA PHE A 360 -11.06 7.84 -2.22
C PHE A 360 -12.46 7.41 -1.75
N ALA A 361 -12.63 7.12 -0.45
CA ALA A 361 -13.91 6.75 0.13
C ALA A 361 -14.94 7.88 0.06
N ALA A 362 -14.53 9.13 0.33
CA ALA A 362 -15.41 10.29 0.25
C ALA A 362 -15.87 10.54 -1.21
N ALA A 363 -14.93 10.59 -2.16
CA ALA A 363 -15.23 10.78 -3.57
C ALA A 363 -16.11 9.66 -4.12
N PHE A 364 -15.83 8.41 -3.75
CA PHE A 364 -16.67 7.27 -4.14
C PHE A 364 -18.11 7.43 -3.64
N ALA A 365 -18.28 7.78 -2.36
CA ALA A 365 -19.61 7.98 -1.80
C ALA A 365 -20.35 9.11 -2.53
N VAL A 366 -19.70 10.25 -2.74
CA VAL A 366 -20.26 11.41 -3.45
C VAL A 366 -20.67 11.06 -4.89
N PHE A 367 -19.79 10.40 -5.66
CA PHE A 367 -20.15 9.98 -7.02
C PHE A 367 -21.29 8.96 -7.02
N CYS A 368 -21.31 8.01 -6.08
CA CYS A 368 -22.45 7.09 -5.96
C CYS A 368 -23.77 7.85 -5.77
N ARG A 369 -23.80 8.85 -4.87
CA ARG A 369 -24.99 9.69 -4.64
C ARG A 369 -25.39 10.45 -5.90
N ALA A 370 -24.42 11.02 -6.61
CA ALA A 370 -24.63 11.75 -7.85
C ALA A 370 -25.22 10.88 -8.99
N PHE A 371 -24.96 9.57 -8.97
CA PHE A 371 -25.55 8.57 -9.87
C PHE A 371 -26.73 7.81 -9.26
N GLY A 372 -27.32 8.31 -8.17
CA GLY A 372 -28.53 7.73 -7.57
C GLY A 372 -28.31 6.46 -6.74
N VAL A 373 -27.07 6.00 -6.57
CA VAL A 373 -26.72 4.88 -5.70
C VAL A 373 -26.57 5.38 -4.27
N SER A 374 -27.47 4.93 -3.39
CA SER A 374 -27.47 5.27 -1.97
C SER A 374 -26.20 4.77 -1.30
N SER A 375 -25.42 5.68 -0.72
CA SER A 375 -24.10 5.41 -0.14
C SER A 375 -23.90 6.05 1.23
N ARG A 376 -22.99 5.49 2.03
CA ARG A 376 -22.55 6.04 3.32
C ARG A 376 -21.06 5.84 3.53
N TYR A 377 -20.43 6.80 4.21
CA TYR A 377 -19.00 6.77 4.52
C TYR A 377 -18.74 5.95 5.78
N VAL A 378 -17.61 5.26 5.84
CA VAL A 378 -17.26 4.37 6.95
C VAL A 378 -15.81 4.60 7.39
N ASN A 379 -15.63 4.66 8.71
CA ASN A 379 -14.34 4.77 9.37
C ASN A 379 -14.10 3.53 10.24
N GLY A 380 -12.85 3.07 10.27
CA GLY A 380 -12.43 1.96 11.11
C GLY A 380 -11.01 1.51 10.78
N TYR A 381 -10.81 0.19 10.80
CA TYR A 381 -9.50 -0.41 10.57
C TYR A 381 -9.59 -1.54 9.55
N ASN A 382 -8.52 -1.71 8.76
CA ASN A 382 -8.35 -2.87 7.90
C ASN A 382 -7.21 -3.74 8.45
N SER A 383 -7.47 -5.02 8.73
CA SER A 383 -6.44 -5.95 9.22
C SER A 383 -5.45 -6.43 8.14
N ARG A 384 -5.42 -5.82 6.95
CA ARG A 384 -4.37 -6.05 5.96
C ARG A 384 -3.01 -5.71 6.57
N TYR A 385 -2.06 -6.63 6.43
CA TYR A 385 -0.70 -6.51 6.99
C TYR A 385 -0.66 -6.33 8.51
N SER A 386 -1.68 -6.82 9.23
CA SER A 386 -1.65 -6.90 10.69
C SER A 386 -0.55 -7.85 11.17
N ASP A 387 0.08 -7.53 12.29
CA ASP A 387 1.14 -8.40 12.84
C ASP A 387 0.54 -9.65 13.46
N THR A 388 1.18 -10.80 13.24
CA THR A 388 0.84 -12.05 13.93
C THR A 388 1.29 -11.99 15.37
N VAL A 389 0.44 -12.39 16.30
CA VAL A 389 0.74 -12.46 17.73
C VAL A 389 0.37 -13.82 18.31
N TYR A 390 1.01 -14.17 19.42
CA TYR A 390 0.70 -15.37 20.19
C TYR A 390 0.47 -15.00 21.65
N ASP A 391 -0.65 -15.45 22.20
CA ASP A 391 -0.96 -15.38 23.62
C ASP A 391 -1.01 -16.80 24.23
N PRO A 392 -0.42 -17.03 25.42
CA PRO A 392 -0.40 -18.36 26.03
C PRO A 392 -1.77 -18.95 26.38
N VAL A 393 -2.79 -18.11 26.53
CA VAL A 393 -4.15 -18.49 26.91
C VAL A 393 -5.07 -18.47 25.68
N MET A 394 -4.99 -17.41 24.88
CA MET A 394 -5.88 -17.20 23.72
C MET A 394 -5.37 -17.86 22.42
N GLY A 395 -4.09 -18.23 22.37
CA GLY A 395 -3.45 -18.82 21.19
C GLY A 395 -3.00 -17.79 20.15
N ASP A 396 -2.97 -18.22 18.89
CA ASP A 396 -2.60 -17.37 17.76
C ASP A 396 -3.65 -16.29 17.49
N GLY A 397 -3.19 -15.11 17.09
CA GLY A 397 -4.03 -13.98 16.77
C GLY A 397 -3.34 -12.96 15.88
N ILE A 398 -4.04 -11.86 15.61
CA ILE A 398 -3.50 -10.68 14.92
C ILE A 398 -3.58 -9.44 15.81
N ALA A 399 -2.64 -8.52 15.64
CA ALA A 399 -2.66 -7.20 16.25
C ALA A 399 -2.98 -6.13 15.20
N VAL A 400 -4.07 -5.41 15.44
CA VAL A 400 -4.47 -4.23 14.66
C VAL A 400 -3.92 -3.00 15.36
N LYS A 401 -3.16 -2.19 14.63
CA LYS A 401 -2.45 -1.00 15.11
C LYS A 401 -3.01 0.27 14.48
N TYR A 402 -2.61 1.44 14.97
CA TYR A 402 -3.08 2.70 14.37
C TYR A 402 -2.69 2.85 12.89
N ARG A 403 -1.57 2.27 12.44
CA ARG A 403 -1.23 2.21 11.02
C ARG A 403 -2.24 1.47 10.14
N ASN A 404 -3.16 0.72 10.74
CA ASN A 404 -4.23 0.01 10.06
C ASN A 404 -5.52 0.84 9.93
N LEU A 405 -5.51 2.12 10.31
CA LEU A 405 -6.62 3.05 10.08
C LEU A 405 -7.01 3.05 8.60
N TYR A 406 -8.31 2.99 8.34
CA TYR A 406 -8.82 2.81 6.99
C TYR A 406 -10.24 3.34 6.83
N ASN A 407 -10.57 3.77 5.61
CA ASN A 407 -11.91 4.21 5.24
C ASN A 407 -12.40 3.47 3.99
N TRP A 408 -13.70 3.24 3.97
CA TRP A 408 -14.41 2.63 2.85
C TRP A 408 -15.81 3.21 2.78
N ALA A 409 -16.59 2.76 1.80
CA ALA A 409 -17.99 3.14 1.68
C ALA A 409 -18.90 1.92 1.80
N GLU A 410 -20.16 2.11 2.16
CA GLU A 410 -21.19 1.09 2.02
C GLU A 410 -22.27 1.61 1.08
N VAL A 411 -22.72 0.78 0.13
CA VAL A 411 -23.79 1.11 -0.83
C VAL A 411 -24.99 0.20 -0.62
N TYR A 412 -26.18 0.73 -0.83
CA TYR A 412 -27.41 -0.05 -0.81
C TYR A 412 -27.72 -0.58 -2.21
N ILE A 413 -27.85 -1.90 -2.33
CA ILE A 413 -28.15 -2.58 -3.59
C ILE A 413 -29.56 -3.18 -3.50
N PRO A 414 -30.55 -2.65 -4.25
CA PRO A 414 -31.86 -3.28 -4.34
C PRO A 414 -31.73 -4.63 -5.06
N THR A 415 -32.43 -5.64 -4.54
CA THR A 415 -32.37 -7.02 -5.04
C THR A 415 -33.72 -7.52 -5.56
N ASP A 416 -34.79 -6.75 -5.36
CA ASP A 416 -36.10 -7.01 -5.94
C ASP A 416 -36.93 -5.73 -6.17
N VAL A 417 -38.00 -5.88 -6.96
CA VAL A 417 -38.86 -4.76 -7.37
C VAL A 417 -39.73 -4.20 -6.24
N SER A 418 -39.74 -4.84 -5.07
CA SER A 418 -40.44 -4.34 -3.87
C SER A 418 -39.55 -3.41 -3.04
N GLY A 419 -38.29 -3.23 -3.45
CA GLY A 419 -37.30 -2.42 -2.77
C GLY A 419 -36.63 -3.13 -1.59
N ASN A 420 -36.71 -4.47 -1.51
CA ASN A 420 -35.79 -5.18 -0.64
C ASN A 420 -34.40 -5.16 -1.26
N GLY A 421 -33.38 -5.19 -0.42
CA GLY A 421 -32.00 -5.05 -0.85
C GLY A 421 -31.05 -5.25 0.32
N ILE A 422 -29.76 -5.14 0.02
CA ILE A 422 -28.67 -5.37 0.97
C ILE A 422 -27.71 -4.19 0.95
N TRP A 423 -27.11 -3.90 2.11
CA TRP A 423 -25.92 -3.07 2.14
C TRP A 423 -24.72 -3.89 1.68
N VAL A 424 -23.79 -3.24 0.99
CA VAL A 424 -22.56 -3.82 0.46
C VAL A 424 -21.42 -2.85 0.81
N GLN A 425 -20.46 -3.28 1.63
CA GLN A 425 -19.17 -2.60 1.79
C GLN A 425 -18.43 -2.48 0.45
N MET A 426 -17.71 -1.40 0.24
CA MET A 426 -16.95 -1.14 -0.98
C MET A 426 -15.57 -0.66 -0.53
N ASP A 427 -14.59 -1.56 -0.54
CA ASP A 427 -13.19 -1.17 -0.47
C ASP A 427 -12.82 -0.50 -1.81
N ILE A 428 -12.32 0.73 -1.74
CA ILE A 428 -12.15 1.57 -2.93
C ILE A 428 -10.76 1.37 -3.55
N LEU A 429 -9.75 1.06 -2.75
CA LEU A 429 -8.38 0.86 -3.24
C LEU A 429 -8.09 -0.60 -3.58
N TYR A 430 -8.84 -1.53 -3.01
CA TYR A 430 -8.69 -2.96 -3.26
C TYR A 430 -10.05 -3.58 -3.55
N ASP A 431 -10.11 -4.66 -4.33
CA ASP A 431 -11.34 -5.46 -4.40
C ASP A 431 -11.30 -6.44 -3.22
N SER A 432 -12.20 -6.30 -2.26
CA SER A 432 -12.30 -7.26 -1.17
C SER A 432 -13.75 -7.56 -0.84
N PHE A 433 -14.10 -8.85 -0.94
CA PHE A 433 -15.10 -9.46 -0.07
C PHE A 433 -14.77 -10.92 0.22
N GLY A 434 -14.72 -11.26 1.51
CA GLY A 434 -15.11 -12.58 2.00
C GLY A 434 -14.08 -13.71 1.90
N GLY A 435 -12.80 -13.46 2.23
CA GLY A 435 -11.87 -14.55 2.59
C GLY A 435 -11.40 -15.44 1.44
N GLY A 436 -11.36 -14.91 0.22
CA GLY A 436 -10.60 -15.50 -0.87
C GLY A 436 -9.51 -14.54 -1.30
N SER A 437 -8.32 -15.06 -1.60
CA SER A 437 -7.42 -14.47 -2.61
C SER A 437 -8.18 -14.40 -3.94
N GLY A 438 -9.12 -13.47 -4.01
CA GLY A 438 -9.91 -13.16 -5.17
C GLY A 438 -9.38 -11.84 -5.64
N VAL A 439 -8.33 -11.92 -6.46
CA VAL A 439 -8.08 -11.03 -7.59
C VAL A 439 -9.27 -10.07 -7.81
N GLY A 440 -9.30 -8.94 -7.10
CA GLY A 440 -9.67 -7.71 -7.77
C GLY A 440 -8.82 -7.63 -9.01
N PRO A 441 -9.28 -7.02 -10.13
CA PRO A 441 -8.39 -6.83 -11.26
C PRO A 441 -7.05 -6.36 -10.70
N ILE A 442 -6.06 -7.26 -10.78
CA ILE A 442 -4.70 -7.02 -10.31
C ILE A 442 -4.35 -5.69 -10.93
N LEU A 443 -3.85 -4.78 -10.11
CA LEU A 443 -3.27 -3.51 -10.52
C LEU A 443 -2.24 -3.78 -11.61
N ASN A 444 -2.77 -3.76 -12.82
CA ASN A 444 -2.21 -3.61 -14.15
C ASN A 444 -3.43 -3.16 -14.98
N ASN A 445 -4.03 -2.04 -14.57
CA ASN A 445 -5.20 -1.45 -15.24
C ASN A 445 -4.89 -0.99 -16.66
N TYR A 446 -3.62 -1.06 -17.05
CA TYR A 446 -3.21 -0.83 -18.41
C TYR A 446 -2.30 -1.96 -18.91
N ASN A 447 -2.54 -2.42 -20.13
CA ASN A 447 -1.58 -3.13 -20.95
C ASN A 447 -0.84 -2.09 -21.77
N LEU A 448 0.47 -2.01 -21.60
CA LEU A 448 1.35 -1.19 -22.40
C LEU A 448 2.10 -2.08 -23.40
N THR A 449 2.07 -1.74 -24.68
CA THR A 449 2.95 -2.33 -25.68
C THR A 449 3.91 -1.28 -26.21
N LEU A 450 5.21 -1.58 -26.22
CA LEU A 450 6.23 -0.67 -26.70
C LEU A 450 6.92 -1.24 -27.93
N SER A 451 7.10 -0.42 -28.95
CA SER A 451 7.90 -0.75 -30.14
C SER A 451 8.78 0.42 -30.55
N SER A 452 9.95 0.11 -31.11
CA SER A 452 10.83 1.08 -31.75
C SER A 452 10.87 0.83 -33.25
N ASN A 453 10.85 1.90 -34.06
CA ASN A 453 11.13 1.79 -35.50
C ASN A 453 12.64 1.64 -35.79
N PHE A 454 13.49 1.96 -34.81
CA PHE A 454 14.93 1.92 -34.90
C PHE A 454 15.43 0.68 -34.17
N THR A 455 15.99 -0.28 -34.90
CA THR A 455 16.50 -1.53 -34.35
C THR A 455 18.02 -1.53 -34.23
N SER A 456 18.71 -0.99 -35.24
CA SER A 456 20.13 -0.67 -35.17
C SER A 456 20.49 0.44 -36.15
N GLY A 457 21.57 1.17 -35.88
CA GLY A 457 22.12 2.14 -36.82
C GLY A 457 23.15 3.08 -36.19
N SER A 458 23.80 3.88 -37.02
CA SER A 458 24.77 4.87 -36.58
C SER A 458 24.11 6.15 -36.05
N ARG A 459 24.88 6.91 -35.26
CA ARG A 459 24.53 8.28 -34.84
C ARG A 459 24.22 9.19 -36.02
N GLY A 460 23.33 10.16 -35.80
CA GLY A 460 22.72 11.00 -36.82
C GLY A 460 21.36 10.48 -37.33
N SER A 461 20.93 9.31 -36.86
CA SER A 461 19.60 8.75 -37.12
C SER A 461 18.55 9.32 -36.17
N ILE A 462 17.26 9.17 -36.49
CA ILE A 462 16.15 9.52 -35.60
C ILE A 462 15.42 8.23 -35.23
N ALA A 463 15.25 8.00 -33.92
CA ALA A 463 14.46 6.89 -33.40
C ALA A 463 13.04 7.37 -33.04
N GLN A 464 12.07 6.49 -33.27
CA GLN A 464 10.68 6.68 -32.90
C GLN A 464 10.23 5.49 -32.04
N LEU A 465 9.69 5.81 -30.86
CA LEU A 465 9.06 4.90 -29.94
C LEU A 465 7.55 5.05 -30.04
N ASN A 466 6.87 3.92 -30.17
CA ASN A 466 5.41 3.84 -30.20
C ASN A 466 4.96 3.01 -29.02
N ALA A 467 4.39 3.68 -28.02
CA ALA A 467 3.80 3.06 -26.84
C ALA A 467 2.27 3.08 -26.99
N THR A 468 1.65 1.90 -27.04
CA THR A 468 0.18 1.78 -27.07
C THR A 468 -0.31 1.36 -25.70
N LEU A 469 -1.14 2.20 -25.10
CA LEU A 469 -1.79 1.98 -23.82
C LEU A 469 -3.21 1.49 -24.06
N SER A 470 -3.55 0.37 -23.46
CA SER A 470 -4.90 -0.17 -23.47
C SER A 470 -5.31 -0.56 -22.06
N SER A 471 -6.60 -0.55 -21.74
CA SER A 471 -7.10 -1.09 -20.47
C SER A 471 -6.90 -2.62 -20.40
N SER A 472 -7.13 -3.21 -19.23
CA SER A 472 -7.22 -4.66 -19.06
C SER A 472 -8.26 -5.36 -19.96
N TYR A 473 -9.22 -4.61 -20.52
CA TYR A 473 -10.21 -5.09 -21.49
C TYR A 473 -9.82 -4.87 -22.97
N ASN A 474 -8.56 -4.52 -23.25
CA ASN A 474 -8.02 -4.20 -24.58
C ASN A 474 -8.67 -2.98 -25.27
N LEU A 475 -9.31 -2.09 -24.49
CA LEU A 475 -9.79 -0.79 -24.99
C LEU A 475 -8.66 0.24 -25.00
N SER A 476 -8.56 1.06 -26.05
CA SER A 476 -7.61 2.17 -26.17
C SER A 476 -7.81 3.23 -25.08
N VAL A 477 -6.71 3.74 -24.52
CA VAL A 477 -6.75 4.72 -23.42
C VAL A 477 -6.07 6.02 -23.83
N ALA A 478 -6.86 7.07 -24.03
CA ALA A 478 -6.42 8.38 -24.50
C ALA A 478 -6.04 9.35 -23.37
N ASN A 479 -5.31 10.41 -23.73
CA ASN A 479 -4.94 11.54 -22.87
C ASN A 479 -4.11 11.17 -21.64
N LYS A 480 -3.33 10.08 -21.70
CA LYS A 480 -2.44 9.65 -20.61
C LYS A 480 -0.98 9.89 -20.97
N ASN A 481 -0.22 10.46 -20.04
CA ASN A 481 1.18 10.83 -20.30
C ASN A 481 2.12 9.64 -20.07
N ILE A 482 2.62 9.03 -21.14
CA ILE A 482 3.58 7.93 -21.09
C ILE A 482 4.99 8.48 -20.89
N GLN A 483 5.70 7.96 -19.89
CA GLN A 483 7.12 8.26 -19.67
C GLN A 483 7.99 7.30 -20.48
N PHE A 484 9.09 7.80 -21.05
CA PHE A 484 10.09 7.01 -21.77
C PHE A 484 11.47 7.19 -21.12
N TYR A 485 12.19 6.08 -20.95
CA TYR A 485 13.43 6.03 -20.21
C TYR A 485 14.44 5.09 -20.88
N ASP A 486 15.71 5.43 -20.85
CA ASP A 486 16.80 4.58 -21.31
C ASP A 486 17.49 3.94 -20.12
N TYR A 487 17.19 2.66 -19.90
CA TYR A 487 17.70 1.90 -18.76
C TYR A 487 19.19 1.58 -18.87
N THR A 488 19.73 1.47 -20.09
CA THR A 488 21.17 1.26 -20.26
C THR A 488 21.96 2.49 -19.79
N MET A 489 21.43 3.67 -20.11
CA MET A 489 22.06 4.93 -19.76
C MET A 489 21.71 5.46 -18.37
N ASP A 490 20.63 4.96 -17.76
CA ASP A 490 20.06 5.50 -16.51
C ASP A 490 19.58 6.96 -16.69
N GLU A 491 18.93 7.25 -17.83
CA GLU A 491 18.54 8.62 -18.22
C GLU A 491 17.10 8.68 -18.77
N PRO A 492 16.30 9.71 -18.40
CA PRO A 492 14.99 9.93 -18.99
C PRO A 492 15.12 10.41 -20.44
N LEU A 493 14.34 9.82 -21.34
CA LEU A 493 14.27 10.26 -22.73
C LEU A 493 13.24 11.39 -22.90
N GLY A 494 12.09 11.28 -22.22
CA GLY A 494 11.01 12.24 -22.29
C GLY A 494 9.64 11.61 -22.04
N SER A 495 8.58 12.30 -22.43
CA SER A 495 7.21 11.79 -22.34
C SER A 495 6.36 12.21 -23.52
N ASN A 496 5.27 11.49 -23.76
CA ASN A 496 4.23 11.95 -24.67
C ASN A 496 2.85 11.40 -24.25
N THR A 497 1.80 12.13 -24.62
CA THR A 497 0.42 11.80 -24.27
C THR A 497 -0.21 10.86 -25.31
N THR A 498 -1.00 9.88 -24.87
CA THR A 498 -1.71 8.95 -25.75
C THR A 498 -2.84 9.65 -26.54
N ASP A 499 -2.95 9.32 -27.82
CA ASP A 499 -4.05 9.77 -28.67
C ASP A 499 -5.36 8.99 -28.42
N SER A 500 -6.40 9.25 -29.21
CA SER A 500 -7.69 8.53 -29.14
C SER A 500 -7.59 7.01 -29.34
N ASN A 501 -6.51 6.51 -29.92
CA ASN A 501 -6.25 5.09 -30.13
C ASN A 501 -5.35 4.50 -29.03
N GLY A 502 -5.00 5.28 -28.01
CA GLY A 502 -4.09 4.89 -26.95
C GLY A 502 -2.63 4.95 -27.34
N LEU A 503 -2.27 5.54 -28.49
CA LEU A 503 -0.91 5.58 -28.98
C LEU A 503 -0.21 6.87 -28.53
N ALA A 504 0.90 6.73 -27.81
CA ALA A 504 1.87 7.79 -27.56
C ALA A 504 3.12 7.54 -28.42
N THR A 505 3.47 8.52 -29.26
CA THR A 505 4.62 8.44 -30.17
C THR A 505 5.70 9.42 -29.75
N PHE A 506 6.87 8.93 -29.35
CA PHE A 506 8.00 9.77 -28.96
C PHE A 506 9.14 9.65 -29.95
N THR A 507 9.69 10.77 -30.41
CA THR A 507 10.81 10.79 -31.38
C THR A 507 11.99 11.55 -30.82
N PHE A 508 13.19 10.97 -30.94
CA PHE A 508 14.43 11.60 -30.47
C PHE A 508 15.60 11.25 -31.40
N PRO A 509 16.62 12.14 -31.49
CA PRO A 509 17.82 11.85 -32.26
C PRO A 509 18.70 10.82 -31.54
N ILE A 510 19.30 9.92 -32.32
CA ILE A 510 20.45 9.13 -31.88
C ILE A 510 21.69 9.98 -32.17
N ASP A 511 22.23 10.63 -31.14
CA ASP A 511 23.34 11.58 -31.20
C ASP A 511 24.57 11.10 -30.40
N ASP A 512 25.53 12.00 -30.21
CA ASP A 512 26.78 11.69 -29.53
C ASP A 512 26.58 11.42 -28.03
N ASN A 513 25.42 11.73 -27.44
CA ASN A 513 25.16 11.44 -26.03
C ASN A 513 24.81 9.99 -25.77
N GLN A 514 24.32 9.24 -26.77
CA GLN A 514 24.07 7.80 -26.65
C GLN A 514 25.38 7.03 -26.78
N THR A 515 25.65 6.16 -25.81
CA THR A 515 26.81 5.24 -25.81
C THR A 515 26.66 4.19 -26.92
N VAL A 516 27.75 3.75 -27.52
CA VAL A 516 27.76 2.64 -28.48
C VAL A 516 27.27 1.35 -27.82
N GLY A 517 26.49 0.55 -28.56
CA GLY A 517 26.00 -0.76 -28.12
C GLY A 517 24.48 -0.80 -27.87
N PRO A 518 24.00 -1.81 -27.13
CA PRO A 518 22.58 -2.03 -26.93
C PRO A 518 21.98 -1.07 -25.89
N HIS A 519 20.84 -0.48 -26.24
CA HIS A 519 20.01 0.33 -25.35
C HIS A 519 18.71 -0.39 -25.04
N ILE A 520 18.39 -0.49 -23.76
CA ILE A 520 17.12 -1.01 -23.27
C ILE A 520 16.23 0.19 -22.99
N ILE A 521 15.14 0.30 -23.74
CA ILE A 521 14.20 1.40 -23.64
C ILE A 521 12.97 0.93 -22.90
N TYR A 522 12.57 1.72 -21.92
CA TYR A 522 11.45 1.47 -21.04
C TYR A 522 10.38 2.54 -21.28
N ALA A 523 9.12 2.12 -21.30
CA ALA A 523 7.99 3.04 -21.24
C ALA A 523 7.08 2.64 -20.08
N SER A 524 6.48 3.62 -19.40
CA SER A 524 5.59 3.36 -18.26
C SER A 524 4.45 4.36 -18.12
N TYR A 525 3.35 3.86 -17.53
CA TYR A 525 2.22 4.66 -17.07
C TYR A 525 1.38 3.86 -16.05
N GLY A 526 1.08 4.44 -14.88
CA GLY A 526 0.12 3.88 -13.91
C GLY A 526 0.40 2.43 -13.52
N GLY A 527 1.66 2.09 -13.26
CA GLY A 527 2.13 0.72 -12.95
C GLY A 527 2.35 -0.19 -14.17
N ALA A 528 1.74 0.12 -15.32
CA ALA A 528 1.96 -0.62 -16.55
C ALA A 528 3.29 -0.21 -17.21
N ALA A 529 4.05 -1.19 -17.67
CA ALA A 529 5.32 -0.95 -18.32
C ALA A 529 5.65 -1.96 -19.41
N ASN A 530 6.48 -1.55 -20.35
CA ASN A 530 7.02 -2.44 -21.37
C ASN A 530 8.41 -1.97 -21.83
N LEU A 531 9.18 -2.92 -22.37
CA LEU A 531 10.56 -2.73 -22.77
C LEU A 531 10.70 -3.01 -24.27
N THR A 532 11.56 -2.24 -24.91
CA THR A 532 12.08 -2.54 -26.25
C THR A 532 13.58 -2.28 -26.26
N SER A 533 14.28 -2.59 -27.35
CA SER A 533 15.70 -2.32 -27.44
C SER A 533 16.13 -1.94 -28.85
N TYR A 534 17.25 -1.23 -28.92
CA TYR A 534 17.94 -0.92 -30.15
C TYR A 534 19.45 -0.94 -29.95
N ILE A 535 20.21 -0.94 -31.05
CA ILE A 535 21.67 -0.93 -31.02
C ILE A 535 22.20 0.34 -31.69
N VAL A 536 23.05 1.08 -31.00
CA VAL A 536 23.82 2.19 -31.59
C VAL A 536 25.13 1.62 -32.13
N ASP A 537 25.30 1.71 -33.45
CA ASP A 537 26.51 1.23 -34.13
C ASP A 537 27.65 2.23 -33.95
N GLY A 538 28.83 1.71 -33.61
CA GLY A 538 30.04 2.51 -33.42
C GLY A 538 31.24 1.66 -33.00
N ASP A 539 32.39 2.30 -32.90
CA ASP A 539 33.60 1.65 -32.38
C ASP A 539 33.60 1.66 -30.85
N ILE A 540 34.10 0.58 -30.25
CA ILE A 540 34.38 0.50 -28.81
C ILE A 540 35.89 0.58 -28.61
N GLN A 541 36.34 1.51 -27.76
CA GLN A 541 37.75 1.60 -27.39
C GLN A 541 38.04 0.66 -26.21
N VAL A 542 38.88 -0.33 -26.44
CA VAL A 542 39.38 -1.25 -25.40
C VAL A 542 40.75 -0.78 -24.91
N SER A 543 40.90 -0.60 -23.60
CA SER A 543 42.17 -0.21 -22.96
C SER A 543 42.58 -1.24 -21.92
N LEU A 544 43.65 -2.00 -22.18
CA LEU A 544 44.23 -2.92 -21.19
C LEU A 544 44.98 -2.14 -20.11
N ILE A 545 44.62 -2.39 -18.85
CA ILE A 545 45.19 -1.72 -17.67
C ILE A 545 46.30 -2.56 -17.05
N SER A 546 46.05 -3.87 -16.82
CA SER A 546 47.05 -4.73 -16.18
C SER A 546 46.93 -6.20 -16.55
N VAL A 547 48.07 -6.90 -16.45
CA VAL A 547 48.18 -8.36 -16.47
C VAL A 547 49.03 -8.76 -15.27
N ASN A 548 48.41 -9.38 -14.26
CA ASN A 548 49.05 -9.64 -12.97
C ASN A 548 48.78 -11.06 -12.43
N PRO A 549 49.83 -11.86 -12.12
CA PRO A 549 51.24 -11.55 -12.33
C PRO A 549 51.63 -11.54 -13.83
N PRO A 550 52.60 -10.70 -14.24
CA PRO A 550 53.08 -10.65 -15.62
C PRO A 550 54.01 -11.82 -15.99
N GLN A 551 54.44 -12.61 -15.00
CA GLN A 551 55.17 -13.86 -15.18
C GLN A 551 54.40 -14.98 -14.49
N VAL A 552 54.13 -16.05 -15.23
CA VAL A 552 53.32 -17.17 -14.77
C VAL A 552 54.14 -18.45 -14.89
N ASN A 553 54.15 -19.28 -13.83
CA ASN A 553 54.71 -20.62 -13.88
C ASN A 553 53.59 -21.63 -14.10
N ILE A 554 53.42 -22.07 -15.34
CA ILE A 554 52.32 -22.96 -15.77
C ILE A 554 52.25 -24.26 -14.95
N SER A 555 53.39 -24.77 -14.45
CA SER A 555 53.43 -26.03 -13.69
C SER A 555 53.10 -25.89 -12.20
N GLN A 556 52.99 -24.67 -11.68
CA GLN A 556 52.75 -24.40 -10.26
C GLN A 556 51.50 -23.54 -10.08
N ASP A 557 51.50 -22.35 -10.68
CA ASP A 557 50.47 -21.34 -10.55
C ASP A 557 50.14 -20.78 -11.96
N PRO A 558 49.32 -21.47 -12.77
CA PRO A 558 49.07 -21.12 -14.17
C PRO A 558 48.11 -19.94 -14.36
N TYR A 559 47.97 -19.06 -13.36
CA TYR A 559 46.94 -18.03 -13.34
C TYR A 559 47.52 -16.63 -13.55
N THR A 560 46.80 -15.79 -14.30
CA THR A 560 47.01 -14.33 -14.33
C THR A 560 45.66 -13.62 -14.40
N THR A 561 45.60 -12.41 -13.87
CA THR A 561 44.41 -11.55 -13.95
C THR A 561 44.64 -10.48 -15.00
N ILE A 562 43.78 -10.45 -16.01
CA ILE A 562 43.78 -9.46 -17.08
C ILE A 562 42.66 -8.47 -16.80
N SER A 563 42.98 -7.19 -16.76
CA SER A 563 42.00 -6.11 -16.52
C SER A 563 42.16 -4.97 -17.50
N GLY A 564 41.05 -4.29 -17.77
CA GLY A 564 40.97 -3.18 -18.69
C GLY A 564 39.64 -2.44 -18.61
N THR A 565 39.50 -1.43 -19.46
CA THR A 565 38.28 -0.63 -19.62
C THR A 565 37.78 -0.64 -21.05
N LEU A 566 36.47 -0.48 -21.19
CA LEU A 566 35.74 -0.28 -22.43
C LEU A 566 35.08 1.10 -22.38
N THR A 567 35.41 1.94 -23.35
CA THR A 567 34.85 3.28 -23.47
C THR A 567 34.40 3.55 -24.88
N ASP A 568 33.35 4.34 -25.02
CA ASP A 568 32.97 4.91 -26.28
C ASP A 568 33.93 6.05 -26.65
N PRO A 569 34.62 6.00 -27.80
CA PRO A 569 35.59 7.02 -28.18
C PRO A 569 34.96 8.37 -28.53
N VAL A 570 33.65 8.44 -28.77
CA VAL A 570 32.96 9.68 -29.17
C VAL A 570 32.57 10.52 -27.95
N ASN A 571 32.02 9.90 -26.91
CA ASN A 571 31.55 10.62 -25.72
C ASN A 571 32.30 10.27 -24.43
N GLY A 572 33.23 9.32 -24.48
CA GLY A 572 34.02 8.87 -23.34
C GLY A 572 33.25 8.07 -22.29
N LYS A 573 31.97 7.76 -22.53
CA LYS A 573 31.15 6.99 -21.58
C LYS A 573 31.58 5.53 -21.55
N PRO A 574 31.46 4.86 -20.39
CA PRO A 574 31.78 3.44 -20.27
C PRO A 574 30.80 2.58 -21.07
N VAL A 575 31.31 1.53 -21.72
CA VAL A 575 30.49 0.54 -22.43
C VAL A 575 30.20 -0.63 -21.49
N LYS A 576 28.95 -0.73 -21.04
CA LYS A 576 28.49 -1.69 -20.04
C LYS A 576 28.27 -3.08 -20.62
N ASN A 577 28.52 -4.13 -19.83
CA ASN A 577 28.14 -5.52 -20.11
C ASN A 577 28.65 -6.12 -21.44
N ALA A 578 29.60 -5.47 -22.09
CA ALA A 578 30.21 -5.97 -23.30
C ALA A 578 31.17 -7.13 -22.99
N ASN A 579 31.15 -8.14 -23.86
CA ASN A 579 32.03 -9.29 -23.78
C ASN A 579 33.32 -9.01 -24.56
N VAL A 580 34.45 -9.16 -23.88
CA VAL A 580 35.80 -8.87 -24.37
C VAL A 580 36.52 -10.19 -24.59
N ASN A 581 37.00 -10.43 -25.81
CA ASN A 581 37.75 -11.64 -26.11
C ASN A 581 39.22 -11.44 -25.74
N LEU A 582 39.73 -12.28 -24.85
CA LEU A 582 41.13 -12.24 -24.43
C LEU A 582 41.95 -13.13 -25.34
N ILE A 583 42.93 -12.54 -26.04
CA ILE A 583 43.74 -13.24 -27.05
C ILE A 583 45.22 -13.13 -26.70
N LEU A 584 45.92 -14.26 -26.72
CA LEU A 584 47.35 -14.35 -26.47
C LEU A 584 48.14 -14.42 -27.79
N TYR A 585 49.17 -13.57 -27.92
CA TYR A 585 50.06 -13.50 -29.08
C TYR A 585 51.51 -13.78 -28.69
N GLN A 586 52.29 -14.39 -29.59
CA GLN A 586 53.75 -14.42 -29.44
C GLN A 586 54.31 -13.00 -29.55
N LYS A 587 55.11 -12.58 -28.56
CA LYS A 587 55.58 -11.19 -28.45
C LYS A 587 56.30 -10.70 -29.70
N GLY A 588 55.92 -9.52 -30.19
CA GLY A 588 56.47 -8.93 -31.41
C GLY A 588 56.00 -9.58 -32.72
N THR A 589 54.94 -10.41 -32.68
CA THR A 589 54.35 -11.05 -33.87
C THR A 589 52.82 -10.88 -33.88
N ASN A 590 52.17 -11.30 -34.96
CA ASN A 590 50.70 -11.44 -35.03
C ASN A 590 50.27 -12.92 -34.97
N ASN A 591 51.12 -13.81 -34.45
CA ASN A 591 50.79 -15.23 -34.30
C ASN A 591 49.97 -15.43 -33.02
N ILE A 592 48.70 -15.80 -33.17
CA ILE A 592 47.80 -16.18 -32.06
C ILE A 592 48.23 -17.53 -31.49
N VAL A 593 48.23 -17.64 -30.16
CA VAL A 593 48.48 -18.88 -29.43
C VAL A 593 47.15 -19.51 -29.07
N ASN A 594 46.91 -20.74 -29.53
CA ASN A 594 45.71 -21.50 -29.21
C ASN A 594 46.07 -22.96 -28.88
N PRO A 595 45.48 -23.56 -27.83
CA PRO A 595 44.68 -22.90 -26.78
C PRO A 595 45.51 -21.89 -25.95
N SER A 596 44.86 -20.87 -25.38
CA SER A 596 45.54 -19.81 -24.61
C SER A 596 44.97 -19.64 -23.21
N PHE A 597 43.79 -19.05 -23.09
CA PHE A 597 43.17 -18.72 -21.81
C PHE A 597 41.91 -19.54 -21.56
N ASN A 598 41.67 -19.87 -20.29
CA ASN A 598 40.39 -20.39 -19.81
C ASN A 598 39.97 -19.65 -18.53
N PRO A 599 38.88 -18.85 -18.54
CA PRO A 599 38.05 -18.52 -19.70
C PRO A 599 38.80 -17.64 -20.73
N SER A 600 38.37 -17.66 -21.99
CA SER A 600 38.97 -16.85 -23.08
C SER A 600 38.30 -15.48 -23.27
N SER A 601 37.45 -15.08 -22.33
CA SER A 601 36.70 -13.83 -22.42
C SER A 601 36.44 -13.23 -21.04
N ALA A 602 36.15 -11.94 -21.01
CA ALA A 602 35.80 -11.17 -19.82
C ALA A 602 34.60 -10.28 -20.10
N THR A 603 33.72 -10.10 -19.12
CA THR A 603 32.58 -9.18 -19.23
C THR A 603 32.88 -7.90 -18.48
N ALA A 604 32.64 -6.75 -19.10
CA ALA A 604 32.74 -5.46 -18.43
C ALA A 604 31.54 -5.22 -17.49
N ASN A 605 31.78 -4.60 -16.33
CA ASN A 605 30.73 -4.16 -15.41
C ASN A 605 30.07 -2.84 -15.88
N ASP A 606 29.19 -2.27 -15.05
CA ASP A 606 28.47 -1.02 -15.35
C ASP A 606 29.36 0.22 -15.48
N ASN A 607 30.61 0.13 -15.02
CA ASN A 607 31.62 1.18 -15.21
C ASN A 607 32.52 0.91 -16.41
N GLY A 608 32.17 -0.06 -17.27
CA GLY A 608 32.97 -0.45 -18.43
C GLY A 608 34.28 -1.12 -18.05
N VAL A 609 34.46 -1.55 -16.79
CA VAL A 609 35.70 -2.19 -16.32
C VAL A 609 35.54 -3.70 -16.39
N PHE A 610 36.50 -4.39 -17.00
CA PHE A 610 36.60 -5.84 -16.94
C PHE A 610 37.84 -6.25 -16.14
N SER A 611 37.71 -7.35 -15.39
CA SER A 611 38.82 -7.98 -14.68
C SER A 611 38.55 -9.48 -14.62
N GLN A 612 39.40 -10.26 -15.27
CA GLN A 612 39.23 -11.70 -15.39
C GLN A 612 40.50 -12.42 -15.01
N THR A 613 40.42 -13.27 -14.01
CA THR A 613 41.45 -14.27 -13.75
C THR A 613 41.30 -15.41 -14.76
N VAL A 614 42.35 -15.65 -15.52
CA VAL A 614 42.43 -16.69 -16.54
C VAL A 614 43.48 -17.72 -16.17
N ASN A 615 43.21 -18.97 -16.50
CA ASN A 615 44.19 -20.04 -16.51
C ASN A 615 44.89 -20.08 -17.88
N ILE A 616 46.21 -20.11 -17.89
CA ILE A 616 47.03 -20.26 -19.10
C ILE A 616 47.15 -21.75 -19.43
N ASP A 617 46.81 -22.12 -20.67
CA ASP A 617 46.82 -23.51 -21.10
C ASP A 617 48.20 -24.17 -20.95
N SER A 618 48.22 -25.41 -20.45
CA SER A 618 49.45 -26.18 -20.20
C SER A 618 50.32 -26.43 -21.44
N SER A 619 49.76 -26.31 -22.64
CA SER A 619 50.47 -26.47 -23.91
C SER A 619 51.23 -25.21 -24.37
N VAL A 620 51.01 -24.07 -23.71
CA VAL A 620 51.69 -22.80 -24.05
C VAL A 620 53.19 -22.91 -23.75
N PRO A 621 54.09 -22.79 -24.76
CA PRO A 621 55.52 -22.93 -24.55
C PRO A 621 56.13 -21.86 -23.65
N TYR A 622 57.30 -22.12 -23.07
CA TYR A 622 58.08 -21.08 -22.39
C TYR A 622 58.45 -19.96 -23.37
N GLY A 623 58.11 -18.71 -23.05
CA GLY A 623 58.33 -17.59 -23.95
C GLY A 623 57.84 -16.24 -23.42
N LYS A 624 57.94 -15.22 -24.27
CA LYS A 624 57.36 -13.90 -24.03
C LYS A 624 56.12 -13.73 -24.91
N TYR A 625 55.06 -13.21 -24.33
CA TYR A 625 53.76 -13.06 -24.99
C TYR A 625 53.20 -11.65 -24.84
N GLU A 626 52.21 -11.32 -25.66
CA GLU A 626 51.40 -10.10 -25.61
C GLU A 626 49.94 -10.49 -25.44
N VAL A 627 49.23 -9.83 -24.52
CA VAL A 627 47.78 -9.95 -24.37
C VAL A 627 47.12 -8.85 -25.19
N ARG A 628 46.10 -9.19 -25.96
CA ARG A 628 45.20 -8.26 -26.65
C ARG A 628 43.76 -8.58 -26.28
N ALA A 629 42.91 -7.57 -26.32
CA ALA A 629 41.52 -7.60 -25.88
C ALA A 629 40.63 -6.91 -26.90
#